data_AF-A0A524PSF0-F1
#
_entry.id   AF-A0A524PSF0-F1
#
_cell.length_a   1.000
_cell.length_b   1.000
_cell.length_c   1.000
_cell.angle_alpha   90.00
_cell.angle_beta   90.00
_cell.angle_gamma   90.00
#
_symmetry.space_group_name_H-M   'P 1'
#
loop_
_entity.id
_entity.type
_entity.pdbx_description
1 polymer ?
#
loop_
_entity_poly.entity_id
_entity_poly.type
_entity_poly.pdbx_seq_one_letter_code
_entity_poly.pdbx_strand_id
1 'polypeptide(L)'
;MASGFAIRKNEYYDSVFLMGINKRLGEAAGVEQTAVLMGTEANKRLLTELGIAGPAIATARPNDLIIAVIAESDRTVQEVINSLDVILKTMVAGRQTSGVRTLDAALERTPTANLAVYSIPGEYVTDEALKALEAGLNLFIFSSNVPLSKELELKQFGRAKNLLVMGPDCGTSIIDGVGIGFANVVRRGTVGVVGPSGTGLQEFTTRVHNAGGGISHAIGTGSNDLSDEIGGITTLMALQMLEADTRTEVLAIIAKPPGTRTLASLLEQAQKFRKPLIACFLGSEKGAPVDGDPIQWARTIDDAAELALQAAGVAPSGLKDGDKQETQEQLAAVRERGSDEARYLRGLFAGGTFCYQSQQILRDEGIPVYSNGPIDKKFKLADPYISHEHTLIDMGDEFFTLGKPHPMIDSTERAKRILVEAADPSVAILLLDFIFGYNASKDPVGDLLDALQQAQAIRRRAGSKLTIVASVCGTKDDPQDLDLQVKMLEENGVLVFHSNARAVLYCKKLIMEQLL
;
A
#
# COMPACT_ATOMS: atom_id res chain seq x y z
N MET A 1 8.87 35.46 2.81
CA MET A 1 7.70 34.56 2.82
C MET A 1 6.69 35.10 3.79
N ALA A 2 5.47 35.29 3.34
CA ALA A 2 4.31 35.65 4.14
C ALA A 2 3.60 34.38 4.62
N SER A 3 2.97 34.43 5.80
CA SER A 3 2.14 33.34 6.30
C SER A 3 0.81 33.85 6.81
N GLY A 4 -0.24 33.05 6.67
CA GLY A 4 -1.57 33.36 7.17
C GLY A 4 -2.43 32.13 7.32
N PHE A 5 -3.54 32.28 8.05
CA PHE A 5 -4.48 31.18 8.27
C PHE A 5 -5.92 31.67 8.38
N ALA A 6 -6.86 30.75 8.16
CA ALA A 6 -8.29 30.92 8.40
C ALA A 6 -8.87 29.68 9.09
N ILE A 7 -9.91 29.87 9.91
CA ILE A 7 -10.60 28.78 10.62
C ILE A 7 -12.10 28.85 10.31
N ARG A 8 -12.68 27.72 9.88
CA ARG A 8 -14.13 27.53 9.73
C ARG A 8 -14.64 26.63 10.84
N LYS A 9 -15.64 27.08 11.59
CA LYS A 9 -16.16 26.36 12.76
C LYS A 9 -17.19 25.30 12.36
N ASN A 10 -17.09 24.12 12.97
CA ASN A 10 -18.01 22.98 12.74
C ASN A 10 -18.13 22.54 11.27
N GLU A 11 -17.05 22.67 10.50
CA GLU A 11 -17.00 22.27 9.09
C GLU A 11 -16.06 21.07 8.96
N TYR A 12 -16.57 19.87 9.21
CA TYR A 12 -15.79 18.64 9.19
C TYR A 12 -15.74 18.04 7.78
N TYR A 13 -14.54 17.67 7.36
CA TYR A 13 -14.29 16.86 6.18
C TYR A 13 -13.26 15.77 6.50
N ASP A 14 -13.35 14.65 5.80
CA ASP A 14 -12.34 13.60 5.90
C ASP A 14 -10.97 14.07 5.39
N SER A 15 -9.89 13.49 5.92
CA SER A 15 -8.53 13.88 5.57
C SER A 15 -8.29 13.80 4.07
N VAL A 16 -8.68 12.72 3.37
CA VAL A 16 -8.44 12.57 1.92
C VAL A 16 -9.04 13.73 1.13
N PHE A 17 -10.26 14.17 1.48
CA PHE A 17 -10.88 15.34 0.88
C PHE A 17 -10.08 16.63 1.10
N LEU A 18 -9.71 16.90 2.35
CA LEU A 18 -8.92 18.08 2.70
C LEU A 18 -7.56 18.09 2.01
N MET A 19 -6.99 16.91 1.79
CA MET A 19 -5.71 16.77 1.10
C MET A 19 -5.85 17.01 -0.39
N GLY A 20 -6.95 16.60 -1.03
CA GLY A 20 -7.26 16.99 -2.41
C GLY A 20 -7.42 18.51 -2.56
N ILE A 21 -8.02 19.18 -1.57
CA ILE A 21 -8.07 20.64 -1.52
C ILE A 21 -6.67 21.22 -1.32
N ASN A 22 -5.88 20.64 -0.40
CA ASN A 22 -4.53 21.09 -0.11
C ASN A 22 -3.62 21.02 -1.35
N LYS A 23 -3.69 19.93 -2.12
CA LYS A 23 -2.95 19.78 -3.39
C LYS A 23 -3.32 20.89 -4.37
N ARG A 24 -4.62 21.12 -4.57
CA ARG A 24 -5.13 22.14 -5.49
C ARG A 24 -4.79 23.57 -5.08
N LEU A 25 -4.76 23.86 -3.78
CA LEU A 25 -4.30 25.15 -3.27
C LEU A 25 -2.78 25.31 -3.40
N GLY A 26 -2.02 24.24 -3.21
CA GLY A 26 -0.57 24.20 -3.36
C GLY A 26 -0.09 24.42 -4.80
N GLU A 27 -0.92 24.14 -5.80
CA GLU A 27 -0.63 24.39 -7.22
C GLU A 27 -0.71 25.88 -7.62
N ALA A 28 -1.20 26.77 -6.75
CA ALA A 28 -1.31 28.18 -7.05
C ALA A 28 0.07 28.86 -7.14
N ALA A 29 0.25 29.75 -8.14
CA ALA A 29 1.50 30.45 -8.34
C ALA A 29 1.89 31.29 -7.11
N GLY A 30 3.17 31.21 -6.71
CA GLY A 30 3.71 31.93 -5.56
C GLY A 30 3.42 31.29 -4.20
N VAL A 31 2.78 30.12 -4.17
CA VAL A 31 2.58 29.32 -2.96
C VAL A 31 3.78 28.40 -2.73
N GLU A 32 4.31 28.44 -1.51
CA GLU A 32 5.38 27.53 -1.08
C GLU A 32 4.80 26.32 -0.38
N GLN A 33 3.82 26.57 0.51
CA GLN A 33 3.24 25.51 1.32
C GLN A 33 1.82 25.84 1.74
N THR A 34 0.95 24.83 1.74
CA THR A 34 -0.39 24.90 2.30
C THR A 34 -0.64 23.73 3.24
N ALA A 35 -1.51 23.98 4.21
CA ALA A 35 -2.05 22.95 5.09
C ALA A 35 -3.55 23.19 5.27
N VAL A 36 -4.36 22.25 4.78
CA VAL A 36 -5.81 22.21 5.00
C VAL A 36 -6.11 21.02 5.89
N LEU A 37 -6.49 21.28 7.14
CA LEU A 37 -6.50 20.29 8.22
C LEU A 37 -7.76 20.42 9.09
N MET A 38 -8.14 19.34 9.76
CA MET A 38 -9.05 19.43 10.90
C MET A 38 -8.32 19.89 12.17
N GLY A 39 -9.00 20.60 13.07
CA GLY A 39 -8.44 21.13 14.33
C GLY A 39 -8.16 20.10 15.42
N THR A 40 -7.58 18.95 15.08
CA THR A 40 -7.12 17.93 16.03
C THR A 40 -5.80 18.33 16.69
N GLU A 41 -5.46 17.75 17.85
CA GLU A 41 -4.19 18.04 18.52
C GLU A 41 -2.96 17.70 17.66
N ALA A 42 -3.01 16.60 16.91
CA ALA A 42 -1.93 16.21 16.01
C ALA A 42 -1.70 17.26 14.90
N ASN A 43 -2.77 17.73 14.26
CA ASN A 43 -2.69 18.73 13.20
C ASN A 43 -2.26 20.11 13.72
N LYS A 44 -2.63 20.45 14.96
CA LYS A 44 -2.16 21.69 15.61
C LYS A 44 -0.65 21.67 15.88
N ARG A 45 -0.09 20.50 16.22
CA ARG A 45 1.37 20.31 16.34
C ARG A 45 2.05 20.47 14.99
N LEU A 46 1.52 19.84 13.95
CA LEU A 46 2.01 19.98 12.57
C LEU A 46 2.09 21.46 12.14
N LEU A 47 1.04 22.25 12.36
CA LEU A 47 1.04 23.68 12.03
C LEU A 47 2.11 24.47 12.81
N THR A 48 2.33 24.09 14.06
CA THR A 48 3.36 24.71 14.90
C THR A 48 4.76 24.42 14.36
N GLU A 49 5.02 23.20 13.89
CA GLU A 49 6.28 22.82 13.23
C GLU A 49 6.51 23.57 11.92
N LEU A 50 5.43 23.92 11.20
CA LEU A 50 5.47 24.77 10.01
C LEU A 50 5.65 26.27 10.32
N GLY A 51 5.78 26.64 11.60
CA GLY A 51 5.90 28.03 12.03
C GLY A 51 4.58 28.82 11.98
N ILE A 52 3.44 28.14 11.87
CA ILE A 52 2.12 28.76 11.82
C ILE A 52 1.38 28.47 13.13
N ALA A 53 1.42 29.43 14.04
CA ALA A 53 0.77 29.33 15.34
C ALA A 53 -0.08 30.58 15.63
N GLY A 54 -1.14 30.40 16.41
CA GLY A 54 -1.98 31.50 16.87
C GLY A 54 -3.01 31.06 17.91
N PRO A 55 -3.54 31.99 18.74
CA PRO A 55 -4.54 31.65 19.77
C PRO A 55 -5.80 30.99 19.20
N ALA A 56 -6.18 31.38 17.98
CA ALA A 56 -7.32 30.81 17.27
C ALA A 56 -7.08 29.35 16.85
N ILE A 57 -5.85 28.99 16.45
CA ILE A 57 -5.46 27.61 16.13
C ILE A 57 -5.45 26.76 17.40
N ALA A 58 -4.87 27.27 18.49
CA ALA A 58 -4.79 26.55 19.77
C ALA A 58 -6.17 26.14 20.31
N THR A 59 -7.18 26.99 20.11
CA THR A 59 -8.58 26.80 20.54
C THR A 59 -9.47 26.13 19.48
N ALA A 60 -8.91 25.73 18.33
CA ALA A 60 -9.65 24.97 17.34
C ALA A 60 -9.98 23.56 17.88
N ARG A 61 -11.20 23.12 17.58
CA ARG A 61 -11.74 21.80 17.97
C ARG A 61 -11.60 20.81 16.81
N PRO A 62 -11.71 19.49 17.06
CA PRO A 62 -11.60 18.47 16.01
C PRO A 62 -12.55 18.64 14.82
N ASN A 63 -13.68 19.32 14.99
CA ASN A 63 -14.66 19.61 13.92
C ASN A 63 -14.47 20.98 13.25
N ASP A 64 -13.43 21.73 13.58
CA ASP A 64 -13.12 23.01 12.95
C ASP A 64 -12.09 22.80 11.82
N LEU A 65 -12.35 23.34 10.63
CA LEU A 65 -11.43 23.32 9.50
C LEU A 65 -10.42 24.47 9.63
N ILE A 66 -9.13 24.15 9.46
CA ILE A 66 -8.04 25.11 9.48
C ILE A 66 -7.37 25.11 8.10
N ILE A 67 -7.16 26.29 7.54
CA ILE A 67 -6.38 26.51 6.33
C ILE A 67 -5.22 27.41 6.70
N ALA A 68 -4.02 26.96 6.38
CA ALA A 68 -2.79 27.69 6.62
C ALA A 68 -1.98 27.74 5.31
N VAL A 69 -1.39 28.90 5.01
CA VAL A 69 -0.69 29.18 3.75
C VAL A 69 0.62 29.90 4.04
N ILE A 70 1.68 29.46 3.36
CA ILE A 70 2.97 30.15 3.26
C ILE A 70 3.20 30.46 1.79
N ALA A 71 3.42 31.73 1.47
CA ALA A 71 3.55 32.20 0.09
C ALA A 71 4.56 33.35 -0.05
N GLU A 72 4.85 33.74 -1.28
CA GLU A 72 5.81 34.81 -1.59
C GLU A 72 5.35 36.19 -1.07
N SER A 73 4.04 36.41 -0.92
CA SER A 73 3.46 37.69 -0.49
C SER A 73 2.14 37.54 0.29
N ASP A 74 1.80 38.53 1.12
CA ASP A 74 0.51 38.57 1.86
C ASP A 74 -0.69 38.57 0.91
N ARG A 75 -0.53 39.16 -0.29
CA ARG A 75 -1.55 39.15 -1.33
C ARG A 75 -1.85 37.72 -1.79
N THR A 76 -0.81 36.93 -2.07
CA THR A 76 -0.93 35.53 -2.47
C THR A 76 -1.59 34.70 -1.36
N VAL A 77 -1.20 34.92 -0.09
CA VAL A 77 -1.85 34.28 1.07
C VAL A 77 -3.36 34.54 1.07
N GLN A 78 -3.78 35.80 0.93
CA GLN A 78 -5.19 36.16 0.97
C GLN A 78 -5.97 35.64 -0.25
N GLU A 79 -5.37 35.65 -1.45
CA GLU A 79 -5.97 35.10 -2.67
C GLU A 79 -6.23 33.59 -2.52
N VAL A 80 -5.25 32.84 -1.99
CA VAL A 80 -5.38 31.39 -1.73
C VAL A 80 -6.48 31.11 -0.70
N ILE A 81 -6.47 31.81 0.44
CA ILE A 81 -7.52 31.66 1.48
C ILE A 81 -8.91 31.97 0.91
N ASN A 82 -9.04 33.01 0.08
CA ASN A 82 -10.32 33.40 -0.52
C ASN A 82 -10.80 32.39 -1.60
N SER A 83 -9.88 31.70 -2.27
CA SER A 83 -10.21 30.69 -3.28
C SER A 83 -10.82 29.41 -2.70
N LEU A 84 -10.61 29.18 -1.40
CA LEU A 84 -11.05 27.99 -0.70
C LEU A 84 -12.55 27.72 -0.88
N ASP A 85 -13.41 28.73 -0.71
CA ASP A 85 -14.86 28.53 -0.76
C ASP A 85 -15.33 28.05 -2.15
N VAL A 86 -14.65 28.49 -3.21
CA VAL A 86 -14.91 28.06 -4.59
C VAL A 86 -14.44 26.63 -4.79
N ILE A 87 -13.25 26.28 -4.30
CA ILE A 87 -12.69 24.93 -4.41
C ILE A 87 -13.53 23.94 -3.60
N LEU A 88 -13.86 24.28 -2.35
CA LEU A 88 -14.75 23.50 -1.48
C LEU A 88 -16.08 23.24 -2.17
N LYS A 89 -16.78 24.28 -2.63
CA LYS A 89 -18.07 24.11 -3.31
C LYS A 89 -17.97 23.21 -4.54
N THR A 90 -16.93 23.39 -5.35
CA THR A 90 -16.72 22.59 -6.57
C THR A 90 -16.47 21.12 -6.24
N MET A 91 -15.65 20.84 -5.23
CA MET A 91 -15.30 19.47 -4.82
C MET A 91 -16.44 18.80 -4.05
N VAL A 92 -17.22 19.54 -3.26
CA VAL A 92 -18.43 19.03 -2.58
C VAL A 92 -19.54 18.71 -3.58
N ALA A 93 -19.76 19.56 -4.59
CA ALA A 93 -20.79 19.34 -5.61
C ALA A 93 -20.55 18.06 -6.44
N GLY A 94 -19.30 17.60 -6.53
CA GLY A 94 -18.93 16.33 -7.16
C GLY A 94 -19.07 15.10 -6.25
N ARG A 95 -19.41 15.25 -4.96
CA ARG A 95 -19.55 14.13 -4.02
C ARG A 95 -21.01 13.69 -3.87
N GLN A 96 -21.23 12.38 -3.94
CA GLN A 96 -22.42 11.77 -3.34
C GLN A 96 -22.16 11.63 -1.83
N THR A 97 -22.74 12.50 -1.02
CA THR A 97 -22.69 12.37 0.44
C THR A 97 -23.94 11.65 0.94
N SER A 98 -23.75 10.67 1.83
CA SER A 98 -24.87 10.10 2.56
C SER A 98 -25.35 11.09 3.61
N GLY A 99 -26.66 11.34 3.67
CA GLY A 99 -27.26 12.11 4.78
C GLY A 99 -27.33 11.35 6.10
N VAL A 100 -26.91 10.08 6.13
CA VAL A 100 -26.97 9.19 7.29
C VAL A 100 -25.76 9.43 8.21
N ARG A 101 -26.02 9.60 9.51
CA ARG A 101 -25.00 9.99 10.51
C ARG A 101 -24.82 9.00 11.66
N THR A 102 -25.69 8.01 11.80
CA THR A 102 -25.65 7.00 12.87
C THR A 102 -25.75 5.61 12.27
N LEU A 103 -25.20 4.63 12.99
CA LEU A 103 -25.30 3.21 12.63
C LEU A 103 -26.76 2.77 12.55
N ASP A 104 -27.58 3.13 13.53
CA ASP A 104 -29.00 2.76 13.56
C ASP A 104 -29.76 3.26 12.33
N ALA A 105 -29.57 4.53 11.95
CA ALA A 105 -30.20 5.09 10.75
C ALA A 105 -29.67 4.44 9.46
N ALA A 106 -28.41 3.98 9.45
CA ALA A 106 -27.85 3.23 8.33
C ALA A 106 -28.49 1.84 8.19
N LEU A 107 -28.71 1.16 9.32
CA LEU A 107 -29.35 -0.14 9.39
C LEU A 107 -30.85 -0.07 9.09
N GLU A 108 -31.54 0.99 9.52
CA GLU A 108 -32.93 1.24 9.11
C GLU A 108 -33.05 1.40 7.59
N ARG A 109 -32.10 2.12 6.98
CA ARG A 109 -32.07 2.34 5.53
C ARG A 109 -31.61 1.10 4.76
N THR A 110 -30.73 0.29 5.34
CA THR A 110 -30.16 -0.92 4.72
C THR A 110 -30.22 -2.11 5.70
N PRO A 111 -31.41 -2.70 5.95
CA PRO A 111 -31.55 -3.76 6.94
C PRO A 111 -30.78 -5.05 6.60
N THR A 112 -30.39 -5.21 5.33
CA THR A 112 -29.62 -6.36 4.84
C THR A 112 -28.10 -6.14 4.85
N ALA A 113 -27.62 -5.02 5.42
CA ALA A 113 -26.20 -4.77 5.56
C ALA A 113 -25.55 -5.89 6.39
N ASN A 114 -24.40 -6.39 5.95
CA ASN A 114 -23.67 -7.49 6.59
C ASN A 114 -22.20 -7.14 6.90
N LEU A 115 -21.77 -5.94 6.51
CA LEU A 115 -20.39 -5.46 6.64
C LEU A 115 -20.40 -3.96 7.02
N ALA A 116 -19.63 -3.61 8.04
CA ALA A 116 -19.28 -2.23 8.37
C ALA A 116 -17.81 -1.97 7.97
N VAL A 117 -17.56 -0.85 7.28
CA VAL A 117 -16.23 -0.44 6.82
C VAL A 117 -15.81 0.80 7.61
N TYR A 118 -14.69 0.71 8.33
CA TYR A 118 -14.15 1.79 9.15
C TYR A 118 -12.86 2.34 8.58
N SER A 119 -12.87 3.64 8.26
CA SER A 119 -11.72 4.43 7.82
C SER A 119 -11.65 5.76 8.60
N ILE A 120 -11.85 5.68 9.92
CA ILE A 120 -11.82 6.79 10.87
C ILE A 120 -10.52 6.76 11.70
N PRO A 121 -10.17 7.80 12.48
CA PRO A 121 -8.99 7.75 13.34
C PRO A 121 -9.02 6.55 14.30
N GLY A 122 -7.88 5.88 14.47
CA GLY A 122 -7.75 4.64 15.26
C GLY A 122 -8.21 4.76 16.71
N GLU A 123 -8.06 5.95 17.32
CA GLU A 123 -8.52 6.23 18.68
C GLU A 123 -10.03 6.06 18.87
N TYR A 124 -10.84 6.21 17.81
CA TYR A 124 -12.30 6.11 17.86
C TYR A 124 -12.85 4.78 17.33
N VAL A 125 -12.02 3.99 16.63
CA VAL A 125 -12.54 2.85 15.86
C VAL A 125 -13.03 1.71 16.74
N THR A 126 -12.43 1.53 17.92
CA THR A 126 -12.79 0.43 18.82
C THR A 126 -14.24 0.53 19.28
N ASP A 127 -14.65 1.72 19.74
CA ASP A 127 -16.00 1.92 20.27
C ASP A 127 -17.07 1.79 19.19
N GLU A 128 -16.80 2.30 17.98
CA GLU A 128 -17.74 2.17 16.86
C GLU A 128 -17.79 0.73 16.32
N ALA A 129 -16.66 0.03 16.27
CA ALA A 129 -16.57 -1.36 15.86
C ALA A 129 -17.37 -2.30 16.78
N LEU A 130 -17.31 -2.08 18.10
CA LEU A 130 -18.09 -2.86 19.06
C LEU A 130 -19.59 -2.72 18.82
N LYS A 131 -20.09 -1.50 18.55
CA LYS A 131 -21.51 -1.28 18.22
C LYS A 131 -21.93 -2.03 16.96
N ALA A 132 -21.09 -2.05 15.92
CA ALA A 132 -21.38 -2.81 14.70
C ALA A 132 -21.38 -4.33 14.93
N LEU A 133 -20.46 -4.86 15.74
CA LEU A 133 -20.47 -6.27 16.14
C LEU A 133 -21.68 -6.61 17.02
N GLU A 134 -22.11 -5.68 17.87
CA GLU A 134 -23.35 -5.80 18.64
C GLU A 134 -24.56 -5.93 17.71
N ALA A 135 -24.60 -5.13 16.66
CA ALA A 135 -25.60 -5.16 15.60
C ALA A 135 -25.48 -6.33 14.61
N GLY A 136 -24.50 -7.23 14.77
CA GLY A 136 -24.38 -8.43 13.95
C GLY A 136 -23.65 -8.24 12.61
N LEU A 137 -22.86 -7.18 12.46
CA LEU A 137 -22.11 -6.89 11.25
C LEU A 137 -20.70 -7.48 11.29
N ASN A 138 -20.22 -8.01 10.15
CA ASN A 138 -18.79 -8.22 9.96
C ASN A 138 -18.10 -6.87 9.87
N LEU A 139 -16.80 -6.80 10.18
CA LEU A 139 -16.05 -5.56 10.15
C LEU A 139 -14.92 -5.63 9.14
N PHE A 140 -14.73 -4.54 8.41
CA PHE A 140 -13.48 -4.19 7.73
C PHE A 140 -12.93 -2.91 8.36
N ILE A 141 -11.79 -3.01 9.01
CA ILE A 141 -11.15 -1.90 9.74
C ILE A 141 -9.88 -1.53 8.98
N PHE A 142 -10.01 -0.52 8.12
CA PHE A 142 -8.89 0.11 7.43
C PHE A 142 -8.00 0.88 8.40
N SER A 143 -8.61 1.51 9.39
CA SER A 143 -7.94 2.30 10.42
C SER A 143 -6.77 1.55 11.07
N SER A 144 -5.61 2.21 11.11
CA SER A 144 -4.44 1.80 11.89
C SER A 144 -4.48 2.42 13.29
N ASN A 145 -3.38 2.31 14.05
CA ASN A 145 -3.19 2.97 15.36
C ASN A 145 -4.19 2.53 16.45
N VAL A 146 -4.52 1.25 16.43
CA VAL A 146 -5.31 0.59 17.47
C VAL A 146 -4.37 -0.25 18.33
N PRO A 147 -4.41 -0.11 19.67
CA PRO A 147 -3.59 -0.95 20.55
C PRO A 147 -3.87 -2.44 20.35
N LEU A 148 -2.84 -3.29 20.38
CA LEU A 148 -2.96 -4.75 20.20
C LEU A 148 -3.99 -5.38 21.14
N SER A 149 -4.10 -4.89 22.38
CA SER A 149 -5.10 -5.38 23.34
C SER A 149 -6.54 -5.12 22.89
N LYS A 150 -6.79 -4.00 22.21
CA LYS A 150 -8.09 -3.65 21.63
C LYS A 150 -8.37 -4.42 20.35
N GLU A 151 -7.37 -4.63 19.50
CA GLU A 151 -7.49 -5.55 18.37
C GLU A 151 -7.89 -6.96 18.84
N LEU A 152 -7.20 -7.49 19.84
CA LEU A 152 -7.50 -8.80 20.41
C LEU A 152 -8.93 -8.88 20.97
N GLU A 153 -9.36 -7.86 21.71
CA GLU A 153 -10.73 -7.73 22.24
C GLU A 153 -11.77 -7.80 21.11
N LEU A 154 -11.60 -6.99 20.06
CA LEU A 154 -12.51 -6.96 18.91
C LEU A 154 -12.58 -8.31 18.20
N LYS A 155 -11.43 -8.93 17.91
CA LYS A 155 -11.36 -10.23 17.22
C LYS A 155 -11.96 -11.36 18.05
N GLN A 156 -11.75 -11.36 19.37
CA GLN A 156 -12.38 -12.32 20.28
C GLN A 156 -13.90 -12.16 20.32
N PHE A 157 -14.39 -10.91 20.39
CA PHE A 157 -15.81 -10.61 20.36
C PHE A 157 -16.45 -11.06 19.04
N GLY A 158 -15.82 -10.73 17.91
CA GLY A 158 -16.25 -11.17 16.58
C GLY A 158 -16.33 -12.67 16.48
N ARG A 159 -15.27 -13.38 16.88
CA ARG A 159 -15.24 -14.85 16.92
C ARG A 159 -16.38 -15.45 17.76
N ALA A 160 -16.64 -14.90 18.95
CA ALA A 160 -17.72 -15.38 19.81
C ALA A 160 -19.11 -15.23 19.17
N LYS A 161 -19.27 -14.28 18.25
CA LYS A 161 -20.49 -14.07 17.46
C LYS A 161 -20.47 -14.69 16.06
N ASN A 162 -19.41 -15.41 15.70
CA ASN A 162 -19.18 -15.91 14.34
C ASN A 162 -19.19 -14.80 13.27
N LEU A 163 -18.60 -13.64 13.61
CA LEU A 163 -18.42 -12.48 12.72
C LEU A 163 -16.92 -12.28 12.45
N LEU A 164 -16.57 -12.00 11.19
CA LEU A 164 -15.20 -11.66 10.82
C LEU A 164 -14.88 -10.22 11.23
N VAL A 165 -13.72 -10.04 11.85
CA VAL A 165 -13.10 -8.74 12.09
C VAL A 165 -11.82 -8.67 11.26
N MET A 166 -11.94 -8.08 10.07
CA MET A 166 -10.83 -7.86 9.14
C MET A 166 -10.12 -6.58 9.53
N GLY A 167 -8.95 -6.67 10.16
CA GLY A 167 -8.23 -5.53 10.71
C GLY A 167 -8.23 -5.49 12.24
N PRO A 168 -7.73 -4.42 12.88
CA PRO A 168 -7.29 -3.13 12.32
C PRO A 168 -6.12 -3.22 11.33
N ASP A 169 -5.84 -2.11 10.65
CA ASP A 169 -4.80 -2.01 9.62
C ASP A 169 -5.01 -3.04 8.48
N CYS A 170 -6.25 -3.17 8.02
CA CYS A 170 -6.62 -4.00 6.87
C CYS A 170 -6.76 -3.15 5.61
N GLY A 171 -5.78 -3.24 4.71
CA GLY A 171 -5.75 -2.44 3.48
C GLY A 171 -6.64 -2.97 2.34
N THR A 172 -6.84 -4.29 2.25
CA THR A 172 -7.38 -4.94 1.04
C THR A 172 -8.23 -6.15 1.38
N SER A 173 -9.46 -6.19 0.84
CA SER A 173 -10.27 -7.41 0.75
C SER A 173 -11.08 -7.42 -0.55
N ILE A 174 -11.40 -8.61 -1.06
CA ILE A 174 -12.30 -8.85 -2.17
C ILE A 174 -13.28 -9.94 -1.75
N ILE A 175 -14.49 -9.56 -1.34
CA ILE A 175 -15.48 -10.51 -0.82
C ILE A 175 -16.60 -10.67 -1.84
N ASP A 176 -16.73 -11.88 -2.38
CA ASP A 176 -17.70 -12.19 -3.44
C ASP A 176 -17.59 -11.28 -4.68
N GLY A 177 -16.37 -10.84 -5.00
CA GLY A 177 -16.08 -9.93 -6.11
C GLY A 177 -16.21 -8.44 -5.76
N VAL A 178 -16.66 -8.11 -4.54
CA VAL A 178 -16.70 -6.72 -4.05
C VAL A 178 -15.35 -6.35 -3.45
N GLY A 179 -14.65 -5.40 -4.07
CA GLY A 179 -13.42 -4.82 -3.53
C GLY A 179 -13.69 -3.86 -2.37
N ILE A 180 -12.94 -4.00 -1.28
CA ILE A 180 -13.02 -3.19 -0.06
C ILE A 180 -11.62 -2.70 0.30
N GLY A 181 -11.50 -1.41 0.64
CA GLY A 181 -10.20 -0.75 0.81
C GLY A 181 -9.50 -0.52 -0.52
N PHE A 182 -8.20 -0.74 -0.59
CA PHE A 182 -7.45 -0.76 -1.85
C PHE A 182 -7.58 -2.15 -2.47
N ALA A 183 -8.30 -2.26 -3.58
CA ALA A 183 -8.56 -3.55 -4.22
C ALA A 183 -8.58 -3.41 -5.74
N ASN A 184 -8.09 -4.43 -6.44
CA ASN A 184 -8.09 -4.48 -7.89
C ASN A 184 -9.39 -5.10 -8.42
N VAL A 185 -9.74 -4.75 -9.65
CA VAL A 185 -10.80 -5.41 -10.40
C VAL A 185 -10.27 -6.75 -10.89
N VAL A 186 -10.67 -7.82 -10.20
CA VAL A 186 -10.25 -9.19 -10.50
C VAL A 186 -11.44 -10.06 -10.90
N ARG A 187 -11.17 -11.10 -11.68
CA ARG A 187 -12.22 -11.98 -12.19
C ARG A 187 -12.64 -12.97 -11.11
N ARG A 188 -13.92 -13.36 -11.10
CA ARG A 188 -14.42 -14.43 -10.24
C ARG A 188 -13.78 -15.76 -10.65
N GLY A 189 -13.45 -16.60 -9.67
CA GLY A 189 -12.92 -17.95 -9.90
C GLY A 189 -12.84 -18.75 -8.60
N THR A 190 -11.95 -19.74 -8.56
CA THR A 190 -11.95 -20.79 -7.53
C THR A 190 -10.83 -20.64 -6.49
N VAL A 191 -9.96 -19.64 -6.60
CA VAL A 191 -8.87 -19.41 -5.65
C VAL A 191 -9.34 -18.51 -4.52
N GLY A 192 -9.32 -19.03 -3.28
CA GLY A 192 -9.56 -18.28 -2.06
C GLY A 192 -8.26 -17.94 -1.35
N VAL A 193 -8.04 -16.68 -0.99
CA VAL A 193 -6.79 -16.23 -0.36
C VAL A 193 -7.06 -15.45 0.91
N VAL A 194 -6.21 -15.65 1.91
CA VAL A 194 -6.19 -14.89 3.16
C VAL A 194 -4.84 -14.18 3.28
N GLY A 195 -4.83 -12.93 3.75
CA GLY A 195 -3.59 -12.19 3.87
C GLY A 195 -3.61 -11.07 4.91
N PRO A 196 -2.77 -11.13 5.96
CA PRO A 196 -2.45 -9.97 6.80
C PRO A 196 -1.49 -9.01 6.05
N SER A 197 -1.78 -8.73 4.79
CA SER A 197 -0.92 -7.97 3.87
C SER A 197 -1.77 -7.37 2.75
N GLY A 198 -1.96 -6.04 2.77
CA GLY A 198 -2.78 -5.35 1.77
C GLY A 198 -2.22 -5.52 0.35
N THR A 199 -1.04 -4.95 0.09
CA THR A 199 -0.39 -5.03 -1.22
C THR A 199 0.03 -6.44 -1.62
N GLY A 200 0.27 -7.35 -0.65
CA GLY A 200 0.51 -8.76 -0.95
C GLY A 200 -0.74 -9.46 -1.49
N LEU A 201 -1.93 -9.14 -0.95
CA LEU A 201 -3.20 -9.61 -1.51
C LEU A 201 -3.45 -9.02 -2.90
N GLN A 202 -3.18 -7.73 -3.11
CA GLN A 202 -3.32 -7.11 -4.44
C GLN A 202 -2.44 -7.80 -5.47
N GLU A 203 -1.15 -8.01 -5.17
CA GLU A 203 -0.23 -8.70 -6.07
C GLU A 203 -0.69 -10.12 -6.34
N PHE A 204 -0.97 -10.92 -5.31
CA PHE A 204 -1.42 -12.30 -5.51
C PHE A 204 -2.67 -12.38 -6.41
N THR A 205 -3.67 -11.55 -6.11
CA THR A 205 -4.95 -11.58 -6.85
C THR A 205 -4.81 -11.07 -8.28
N THR A 206 -4.00 -10.04 -8.52
CA THR A 206 -3.70 -9.54 -9.88
C THR A 206 -2.86 -10.54 -10.67
N ARG A 207 -1.89 -11.22 -10.05
CA ARG A 207 -1.11 -12.29 -10.69
C ARG A 207 -1.99 -13.47 -11.10
N VAL A 208 -2.87 -13.94 -10.21
CA VAL A 208 -3.85 -14.99 -10.53
C VAL A 208 -4.77 -14.56 -11.68
N HIS A 209 -5.31 -13.34 -11.63
CA HIS A 209 -6.14 -12.77 -12.71
C HIS A 209 -5.37 -12.74 -14.03
N ASN A 210 -4.21 -12.10 -14.06
CA ASN A 210 -3.43 -11.87 -15.29
C ASN A 210 -2.94 -13.17 -15.93
N ALA A 211 -2.81 -14.24 -15.13
CA ALA A 211 -2.44 -15.57 -15.60
C ALA A 211 -3.62 -16.47 -16.05
N GLY A 212 -4.85 -15.97 -16.03
CA GLY A 212 -6.02 -16.72 -16.50
C GLY A 212 -6.98 -17.17 -15.39
N GLY A 213 -6.52 -17.27 -14.14
CA GLY A 213 -7.33 -17.74 -13.01
C GLY A 213 -8.23 -16.65 -12.42
N GLY A 214 -9.00 -16.99 -11.41
CA GLY A 214 -9.91 -16.06 -10.74
C GLY A 214 -10.03 -16.30 -9.25
N ILE A 215 -10.53 -15.28 -8.56
CA ILE A 215 -10.61 -15.22 -7.11
C ILE A 215 -12.03 -15.49 -6.63
N SER A 216 -12.20 -16.42 -5.71
CA SER A 216 -13.46 -16.65 -5.00
C SER A 216 -13.63 -15.61 -3.89
N HIS A 217 -12.60 -15.40 -3.08
CA HIS A 217 -12.53 -14.38 -2.03
C HIS A 217 -11.06 -14.06 -1.73
N ALA A 218 -10.76 -12.80 -1.44
CA ALA A 218 -9.49 -12.36 -0.86
C ALA A 218 -9.80 -11.69 0.48
N ILE A 219 -9.37 -12.28 1.59
CA ILE A 219 -9.75 -11.82 2.93
C ILE A 219 -8.52 -11.23 3.61
N GLY A 220 -8.49 -9.90 3.72
CA GLY A 220 -7.52 -9.20 4.56
C GLY A 220 -7.85 -9.39 6.04
N THR A 221 -6.82 -9.57 6.89
CA THR A 221 -7.05 -9.90 8.31
C THR A 221 -6.48 -8.88 9.30
N GLY A 222 -5.71 -7.90 8.80
CA GLY A 222 -4.97 -6.93 9.60
C GLY A 222 -3.52 -7.36 9.81
N SER A 223 -2.60 -6.41 9.80
CA SER A 223 -1.15 -6.67 9.78
C SER A 223 -0.63 -7.48 10.97
N ASN A 224 -1.25 -7.34 12.14
CA ASN A 224 -0.86 -8.04 13.37
C ASN A 224 -1.53 -9.39 13.56
N ASP A 225 -2.46 -9.81 12.67
CA ASP A 225 -3.31 -10.97 12.94
C ASP A 225 -2.51 -12.25 13.21
N LEU A 226 -1.43 -12.47 12.46
CA LEU A 226 -0.56 -13.64 12.61
C LEU A 226 0.53 -13.51 13.70
N SER A 227 0.52 -12.44 14.50
CA SER A 227 1.36 -12.33 15.69
C SER A 227 0.93 -13.31 16.78
N ASP A 228 1.85 -13.64 17.70
CA ASP A 228 1.53 -14.52 18.82
C ASP A 228 0.61 -13.88 19.86
N GLU A 229 0.52 -12.55 19.86
CA GLU A 229 -0.36 -11.75 20.70
C GLU A 229 -1.83 -11.85 20.23
N ILE A 230 -2.06 -11.87 18.91
CA ILE A 230 -3.41 -11.98 18.34
C ILE A 230 -3.81 -13.43 18.10
N GLY A 231 -2.87 -14.28 17.66
CA GLY A 231 -3.07 -15.72 17.51
C GLY A 231 -3.80 -16.15 16.23
N GLY A 232 -3.78 -15.33 15.19
CA GLY A 232 -4.35 -15.65 13.87
C GLY A 232 -5.86 -15.81 13.86
N ILE A 233 -6.58 -15.16 14.78
CA ILE A 233 -8.03 -15.38 14.98
C ILE A 233 -8.81 -15.23 13.66
N THR A 234 -8.62 -14.10 12.98
CA THR A 234 -9.36 -13.84 11.74
C THR A 234 -8.85 -14.73 10.60
N THR A 235 -7.54 -14.98 10.51
CA THR A 235 -6.95 -15.85 9.50
C THR A 235 -7.50 -17.27 9.59
N LEU A 236 -7.55 -17.87 10.78
CA LEU A 236 -8.05 -19.22 10.99
C LEU A 236 -9.54 -19.32 10.69
N MET A 237 -10.35 -18.34 11.11
CA MET A 237 -11.77 -18.28 10.77
C MET A 237 -11.98 -18.14 9.26
N ALA A 238 -11.25 -17.24 8.61
CA ALA A 238 -11.33 -17.01 7.17
C ALA A 238 -10.99 -18.29 6.38
N LEU A 239 -9.90 -18.98 6.73
CA LEU A 239 -9.52 -20.24 6.09
C LEU A 239 -10.60 -21.32 6.27
N GLN A 240 -11.19 -21.44 7.46
CA GLN A 240 -12.29 -22.38 7.69
C GLN A 240 -13.53 -22.04 6.84
N MET A 241 -13.85 -20.74 6.70
CA MET A 241 -14.94 -20.30 5.83
C MET A 241 -14.65 -20.60 4.35
N LEU A 242 -13.41 -20.41 3.89
CA LEU A 242 -12.99 -20.75 2.53
C LEU A 242 -12.95 -22.26 2.28
N GLU A 243 -12.53 -23.07 3.24
CA GLU A 243 -12.60 -24.54 3.19
C GLU A 243 -14.06 -25.01 3.08
N ALA A 244 -14.99 -24.34 3.75
CA ALA A 244 -16.42 -24.65 3.67
C ALA A 244 -17.09 -24.11 2.39
N ASP A 245 -16.56 -23.06 1.76
CA ASP A 245 -17.14 -22.46 0.56
C ASP A 245 -17.02 -23.36 -0.67
N THR A 246 -18.16 -23.81 -1.19
CA THR A 246 -18.22 -24.68 -2.38
C THR A 246 -17.66 -24.07 -3.66
N ARG A 247 -17.52 -22.74 -3.74
CA ARG A 247 -16.93 -22.07 -4.92
C ARG A 247 -15.41 -21.93 -4.83
N THR A 248 -14.84 -22.13 -3.65
CA THR A 248 -13.40 -22.13 -3.42
C THR A 248 -12.88 -23.55 -3.57
N GLU A 249 -11.88 -23.76 -4.42
CA GLU A 249 -11.24 -25.08 -4.64
C GLU A 249 -9.80 -25.10 -4.14
N VAL A 250 -9.13 -23.95 -4.10
CA VAL A 250 -7.75 -23.79 -3.67
C VAL A 250 -7.65 -22.69 -2.64
N LEU A 251 -6.89 -22.94 -1.57
CA LEU A 251 -6.64 -22.00 -0.49
C LEU A 251 -5.22 -21.42 -0.62
N ALA A 252 -5.06 -20.14 -0.31
CA ALA A 252 -3.76 -19.49 -0.27
C ALA A 252 -3.60 -18.57 0.96
N ILE A 253 -2.38 -18.44 1.45
CA ILE A 253 -2.00 -17.48 2.51
C ILE A 253 -0.81 -16.66 2.04
N ILE A 254 -0.94 -15.32 2.08
CA ILE A 254 0.14 -14.39 1.75
C ILE A 254 0.40 -13.50 2.96
N ALA A 255 1.57 -13.65 3.58
CA ALA A 255 1.88 -12.96 4.83
C ALA A 255 3.38 -12.71 5.04
N LYS A 256 3.69 -11.86 6.04
CA LYS A 256 4.99 -11.90 6.72
C LYS A 256 5.07 -13.14 7.64
N PRO A 257 6.23 -13.48 8.21
CA PRO A 257 6.36 -14.68 9.02
C PRO A 257 5.45 -14.60 10.26
N PRO A 258 4.62 -15.63 10.53
CA PRO A 258 3.78 -15.68 11.72
C PRO A 258 4.62 -15.84 13.00
N GLY A 259 4.01 -15.50 14.14
CA GLY A 259 4.55 -15.87 15.46
C GLY A 259 4.62 -17.39 15.63
N THR A 260 5.56 -17.88 16.44
CA THR A 260 5.84 -19.32 16.57
C THR A 260 4.63 -20.13 17.02
N ARG A 261 3.87 -19.62 18.01
CA ARG A 261 2.66 -20.31 18.51
C ARG A 261 1.53 -20.28 17.48
N THR A 262 1.42 -19.16 16.79
CA THR A 262 0.41 -18.96 15.74
C THR A 262 0.68 -19.86 14.54
N LEU A 263 1.95 -20.01 14.13
CA LEU A 263 2.37 -20.94 13.09
C LEU A 263 2.01 -22.38 13.44
N ALA A 264 2.30 -22.82 14.67
CA ALA A 264 1.94 -24.16 15.12
C ALA A 264 0.43 -24.42 15.04
N SER A 265 -0.38 -23.43 15.45
CA SER A 265 -1.84 -23.51 15.38
C SER A 265 -2.35 -23.56 13.94
N LEU A 266 -1.74 -22.77 13.04
CA LEU A 266 -2.05 -22.78 11.61
C LEU A 266 -1.73 -24.13 10.97
N LEU A 267 -0.57 -24.72 11.27
CA LEU A 267 -0.19 -26.04 10.76
C LEU A 267 -1.14 -27.14 11.24
N GLU A 268 -1.56 -27.10 12.52
CA GLU A 268 -2.54 -28.04 13.05
C GLU A 268 -3.90 -27.94 12.35
N GLN A 269 -4.33 -26.72 11.98
CA GLN A 269 -5.55 -26.52 11.22
C GLN A 269 -5.40 -26.94 9.76
N ALA A 270 -4.26 -26.64 9.13
CA ALA A 270 -3.96 -27.02 7.75
C ALA A 270 -4.08 -28.53 7.52
N GLN A 271 -3.69 -29.36 8.49
CA GLN A 271 -3.84 -30.83 8.43
C GLN A 271 -5.29 -31.31 8.30
N LYS A 272 -6.27 -30.46 8.65
CA LYS A 272 -7.71 -30.78 8.63
C LYS A 272 -8.38 -30.36 7.32
N PHE A 273 -7.71 -29.57 6.49
CA PHE A 273 -8.26 -29.11 5.23
C PHE A 273 -8.17 -30.19 4.14
N ARG A 274 -9.20 -30.22 3.28
CA ARG A 274 -9.23 -31.13 2.13
C ARG A 274 -8.79 -30.44 0.85
N LYS A 275 -8.95 -29.12 0.79
CA LYS A 275 -8.50 -28.31 -0.35
C LYS A 275 -6.98 -28.08 -0.25
N PRO A 276 -6.26 -28.01 -1.39
CA PRO A 276 -4.86 -27.63 -1.40
C PRO A 276 -4.67 -26.27 -0.74
N LEU A 277 -3.67 -26.16 0.15
CA LEU A 277 -3.30 -24.93 0.82
C LEU A 277 -1.89 -24.50 0.41
N ILE A 278 -1.79 -23.35 -0.23
CA ILE A 278 -0.53 -22.71 -0.61
C ILE A 278 -0.20 -21.63 0.42
N ALA A 279 1.05 -21.51 0.86
CA ALA A 279 1.47 -20.41 1.73
C ALA A 279 2.75 -19.74 1.23
N CYS A 280 2.73 -18.40 1.22
CA CYS A 280 3.90 -17.56 1.03
C CYS A 280 4.11 -16.72 2.30
N PHE A 281 5.09 -17.12 3.10
CA PHE A 281 5.57 -16.31 4.22
C PHE A 281 6.84 -15.58 3.80
N LEU A 282 6.65 -14.35 3.35
CA LEU A 282 7.73 -13.47 2.95
C LEU A 282 8.71 -13.30 4.11
N GLY A 283 9.99 -13.11 3.81
CA GLY A 283 11.05 -12.92 4.80
C GLY A 283 11.43 -14.15 5.63
N SER A 284 10.71 -15.28 5.52
CA SER A 284 11.09 -16.53 6.21
C SER A 284 12.49 -17.00 5.77
N GLU A 285 13.17 -17.81 6.57
CA GLU A 285 14.46 -18.40 6.18
C GLU A 285 14.29 -19.40 5.03
N LYS A 286 15.35 -19.60 4.23
CA LYS A 286 15.34 -20.64 3.20
C LYS A 286 15.25 -22.03 3.86
N GLY A 287 14.20 -22.78 3.56
CA GLY A 287 14.04 -24.18 3.93
C GLY A 287 13.47 -24.97 2.76
N ALA A 288 13.81 -26.25 2.66
CA ALA A 288 13.16 -27.14 1.70
C ALA A 288 11.73 -27.45 2.17
N PRO A 289 10.73 -27.48 1.29
CA PRO A 289 9.45 -28.10 1.59
C PRO A 289 9.71 -29.52 2.10
N VAL A 290 9.07 -29.90 3.21
CA VAL A 290 9.16 -31.26 3.72
C VAL A 290 8.08 -32.08 3.03
N ASP A 291 8.44 -33.20 2.40
CA ASP A 291 7.46 -34.11 1.81
C ASP A 291 6.42 -34.53 2.86
N GLY A 292 5.13 -34.37 2.54
CA GLY A 292 4.02 -34.66 3.45
C GLY A 292 3.56 -33.47 4.31
N ASP A 293 4.08 -32.27 4.09
CA ASP A 293 3.57 -31.05 4.73
C ASP A 293 2.13 -30.75 4.22
N PRO A 294 1.16 -30.46 5.12
CA PRO A 294 -0.19 -30.03 4.72
C PRO A 294 -0.20 -28.72 3.91
N ILE A 295 0.90 -27.97 3.90
CA ILE A 295 1.04 -26.71 3.18
C ILE A 295 2.05 -26.85 2.05
N GLN A 296 1.67 -26.37 0.87
CA GLN A 296 2.59 -26.16 -0.23
C GLN A 296 3.23 -24.78 -0.12
N TRP A 297 4.55 -24.74 0.03
CA TRP A 297 5.30 -23.51 0.31
C TRP A 297 5.76 -22.79 -0.95
N ALA A 298 5.48 -21.50 -1.00
CA ALA A 298 5.94 -20.57 -2.04
C ALA A 298 6.94 -19.57 -1.46
N ARG A 299 7.99 -19.23 -2.24
CA ARG A 299 9.02 -18.29 -1.79
C ARG A 299 8.65 -16.84 -2.11
N THR A 300 8.04 -16.61 -3.26
CA THR A 300 7.54 -15.30 -3.69
C THR A 300 6.03 -15.33 -3.91
N ILE A 301 5.41 -14.16 -4.01
CA ILE A 301 3.98 -14.05 -4.33
C ILE A 301 3.69 -14.62 -5.73
N ASP A 302 4.60 -14.42 -6.69
CA ASP A 302 4.52 -15.02 -8.03
C ASP A 302 4.49 -16.55 -7.96
N ASP A 303 5.42 -17.17 -7.23
CA ASP A 303 5.42 -18.63 -7.03
C ASP A 303 4.10 -19.09 -6.40
N ALA A 304 3.59 -18.34 -5.42
CA ALA A 304 2.34 -18.69 -4.75
C ALA A 304 1.15 -18.68 -5.71
N ALA A 305 1.08 -17.67 -6.59
CA ALA A 305 0.04 -17.57 -7.61
C ALA A 305 0.16 -18.71 -8.62
N GLU A 306 1.37 -19.05 -9.07
CA GLU A 306 1.61 -20.17 -9.99
C GLU A 306 1.20 -21.52 -9.38
N LEU A 307 1.58 -21.79 -8.13
CA LEU A 307 1.20 -23.00 -7.42
C LEU A 307 -0.32 -23.08 -7.20
N ALA A 308 -0.97 -21.96 -6.88
CA ALA A 308 -2.41 -21.91 -6.73
C ALA A 308 -3.15 -22.19 -8.05
N LEU A 309 -2.67 -21.65 -9.17
CA LEU A 309 -3.22 -21.91 -10.51
C LEU A 309 -3.04 -23.37 -10.91
N GLN A 310 -1.86 -23.95 -10.64
CA GLN A 310 -1.58 -25.35 -10.88
C GLN A 310 -2.53 -26.25 -10.07
N ALA A 311 -2.71 -25.96 -8.79
CA ALA A 311 -3.63 -26.69 -7.92
C ALA A 311 -5.10 -26.55 -8.38
N ALA A 312 -5.46 -25.41 -8.98
CA ALA A 312 -6.78 -25.16 -9.55
C ALA A 312 -6.97 -25.77 -10.94
N GLY A 313 -5.96 -26.45 -11.50
CA GLY A 313 -6.02 -27.00 -12.85
C GLY A 313 -6.09 -25.96 -13.97
N VAL A 314 -5.72 -24.70 -13.68
CA VAL A 314 -5.73 -23.61 -14.65
C VAL A 314 -4.38 -23.58 -15.37
N ALA A 315 -4.39 -23.90 -16.66
CA ALA A 315 -3.21 -23.70 -17.51
C ALA A 315 -2.93 -22.19 -17.63
N PRO A 316 -1.75 -21.69 -17.21
CA PRO A 316 -1.48 -20.27 -17.24
C PRO A 316 -1.52 -19.74 -18.67
N SER A 317 -2.42 -18.77 -18.92
CA SER A 317 -2.55 -18.04 -20.17
C SER A 317 -2.24 -16.57 -19.87
N GLY A 318 -1.36 -15.93 -20.65
CA GLY A 318 -0.95 -14.54 -20.41
C GLY A 318 0.32 -14.35 -19.57
N LEU A 319 0.86 -15.39 -18.91
CA LEU A 319 2.23 -15.35 -18.38
C LEU A 319 3.31 -15.42 -19.48
N LYS A 320 2.93 -15.66 -20.75
CA LYS A 320 3.88 -15.94 -21.84
C LYS A 320 4.20 -14.74 -22.74
N ASP A 321 3.39 -13.68 -22.74
CA ASP A 321 3.48 -12.64 -23.78
C ASP A 321 3.80 -11.22 -23.27
N GLY A 322 3.66 -10.96 -21.96
CA GLY A 322 4.17 -9.73 -21.31
C GLY A 322 5.56 -9.90 -20.69
N ASP A 323 5.97 -11.15 -20.49
CA ASP A 323 7.33 -11.53 -20.12
C ASP A 323 8.21 -11.43 -21.37
N LYS A 324 8.68 -10.23 -21.69
CA LYS A 324 9.98 -10.15 -22.35
C LYS A 324 10.93 -10.91 -21.43
N GLN A 325 11.29 -12.15 -21.80
CA GLN A 325 12.57 -12.73 -21.39
C GLN A 325 13.56 -11.58 -21.48
N GLU A 326 14.20 -11.23 -20.37
CA GLU A 326 15.23 -10.18 -20.30
C GLU A 326 16.02 -10.19 -21.60
N THR A 327 15.73 -9.25 -22.51
CA THR A 327 16.38 -9.32 -23.81
C THR A 327 17.84 -9.00 -23.55
N GLN A 328 18.74 -9.70 -24.22
CA GLN A 328 20.17 -9.31 -24.24
C GLN A 328 20.33 -7.80 -24.52
N GLU A 329 19.39 -7.21 -25.27
CA GLU A 329 19.24 -5.77 -25.49
C GLU A 329 18.96 -4.94 -24.22
N GLN A 330 18.07 -5.37 -23.32
CA GLN A 330 17.79 -4.67 -22.05
C GLN A 330 19.03 -4.66 -21.15
N LEU A 331 19.73 -5.78 -21.05
CA LEU A 331 20.99 -5.89 -20.29
C LEU A 331 22.12 -5.09 -20.96
N ALA A 332 22.22 -5.11 -22.30
CA ALA A 332 23.20 -4.32 -23.05
C ALA A 332 22.97 -2.81 -22.91
N ALA A 333 21.71 -2.35 -22.87
CA ALA A 333 21.36 -0.95 -22.70
C ALA A 333 21.75 -0.39 -21.31
N VAL A 334 21.91 -1.26 -20.30
CA VAL A 334 22.44 -0.89 -18.98
C VAL A 334 23.97 -0.85 -18.99
N ARG A 335 24.62 -1.83 -19.63
CA ARG A 335 26.09 -1.99 -19.69
C ARG A 335 26.86 -0.83 -20.32
N GLU A 336 26.29 -0.10 -21.27
CA GLU A 336 27.07 0.89 -22.03
C GLU A 336 27.43 2.18 -21.27
N ARG A 337 26.85 2.49 -20.09
CA ARG A 337 26.96 3.84 -19.50
C ARG A 337 26.93 3.93 -17.96
N GLY A 338 27.58 3.01 -17.25
CA GLY A 338 27.87 3.14 -15.83
C GLY A 338 29.05 4.09 -15.55
N SER A 339 29.02 4.84 -14.45
CA SER A 339 30.23 5.46 -13.90
C SER A 339 30.78 4.56 -12.79
N ASP A 340 32.11 4.52 -12.59
CA ASP A 340 32.74 3.69 -11.55
C ASP A 340 32.22 3.96 -10.11
N GLU A 341 31.52 5.08 -9.90
CA GLU A 341 30.93 5.53 -8.64
C GLU A 341 29.50 5.01 -8.39
N ALA A 342 28.72 4.74 -9.43
CA ALA A 342 27.32 4.34 -9.30
C ALA A 342 27.21 2.83 -9.05
N ARG A 343 26.86 2.42 -7.83
CA ARG A 343 26.86 0.99 -7.44
C ARG A 343 25.61 0.53 -6.71
N TYR A 344 24.83 1.47 -6.20
CA TYR A 344 23.79 1.13 -5.23
C TYR A 344 22.38 1.18 -5.79
N LEU A 345 21.51 0.39 -5.15
CA LEU A 345 20.08 0.33 -5.40
C LEU A 345 19.37 1.24 -4.39
N ARG A 346 18.43 2.05 -4.86
CA ARG A 346 17.47 2.79 -4.04
C ARG A 346 16.06 2.36 -4.43
N GLY A 347 15.32 1.78 -3.49
CA GLY A 347 13.92 1.41 -3.69
C GLY A 347 13.01 2.33 -2.91
N LEU A 348 12.01 2.91 -3.57
CA LEU A 348 11.01 3.78 -2.93
C LEU A 348 9.64 3.17 -3.17
N PHE A 349 9.10 2.49 -2.16
CA PHE A 349 7.86 1.71 -2.29
C PHE A 349 6.66 2.44 -1.72
N ALA A 350 5.55 2.40 -2.45
CA ALA A 350 4.23 2.72 -1.90
C ALA A 350 3.65 1.51 -1.16
N GLY A 351 4.00 0.27 -1.56
CA GLY A 351 3.56 -0.96 -0.93
C GLY A 351 4.59 -1.57 0.01
N GLY A 352 4.29 -1.58 1.32
CA GLY A 352 5.20 -2.17 2.32
C GLY A 352 5.51 -3.65 2.11
N THR A 353 4.56 -4.44 1.60
CA THR A 353 4.80 -5.85 1.25
C THR A 353 5.82 -6.00 0.12
N PHE A 354 5.81 -5.09 -0.86
CA PHE A 354 6.76 -5.09 -1.97
C PHE A 354 8.15 -4.71 -1.48
N CYS A 355 8.26 -3.71 -0.60
CA CYS A 355 9.50 -3.41 0.08
C CYS A 355 10.05 -4.65 0.82
N TYR A 356 9.18 -5.34 1.56
CA TYR A 356 9.54 -6.53 2.34
C TYR A 356 9.96 -7.73 1.46
N GLN A 357 9.22 -8.05 0.39
CA GLN A 357 9.61 -9.09 -0.57
C GLN A 357 10.92 -8.74 -1.29
N SER A 358 11.12 -7.47 -1.62
CA SER A 358 12.35 -6.99 -2.25
C SER A 358 13.56 -7.21 -1.35
N GLN A 359 13.44 -6.90 -0.05
CA GLN A 359 14.47 -7.18 0.94
C GLN A 359 14.77 -8.68 1.04
N GLN A 360 13.75 -9.55 1.04
CA GLN A 360 13.93 -11.00 1.08
C GLN A 360 14.73 -11.50 -0.12
N ILE A 361 14.35 -11.11 -1.35
CA ILE A 361 15.01 -11.57 -2.58
C ILE A 361 16.50 -11.19 -2.58
N LEU A 362 16.84 -9.99 -2.12
CA LEU A 362 18.23 -9.51 -2.05
C LEU A 362 19.02 -10.17 -0.91
N ARG A 363 18.41 -10.31 0.27
CA ARG A 363 19.00 -11.00 1.43
C ARG A 363 19.32 -12.46 1.13
N ASP A 364 18.43 -13.15 0.42
CA ASP A 364 18.58 -14.54 0.03
C ASP A 364 19.83 -14.81 -0.83
N GLU A 365 20.45 -13.75 -1.36
CA GLU A 365 21.63 -13.74 -2.23
C GLU A 365 22.83 -13.06 -1.56
N GLY A 366 22.70 -12.74 -0.26
CA GLY A 366 23.76 -12.12 0.54
C GLY A 366 23.96 -10.64 0.28
N ILE A 367 23.05 -9.96 -0.41
CA ILE A 367 23.13 -8.51 -0.66
C ILE A 367 22.61 -7.76 0.58
N PRO A 368 23.44 -6.97 1.29
CA PRO A 368 23.00 -6.20 2.44
C PRO A 368 22.13 -5.02 1.99
N VAL A 369 21.01 -4.80 2.68
CA VAL A 369 20.03 -3.77 2.31
C VAL A 369 19.49 -3.08 3.55
N TYR A 370 19.63 -1.76 3.60
CA TYR A 370 19.08 -0.91 4.65
C TYR A 370 17.61 -0.56 4.41
N SER A 371 16.84 -0.40 5.48
CA SER A 371 15.42 -0.04 5.38
C SER A 371 14.90 0.67 6.63
N ASN A 372 13.81 1.42 6.47
CA ASN A 372 13.00 1.90 7.59
C ASN A 372 12.18 0.76 8.23
N GLY A 373 11.91 -0.33 7.51
CA GLY A 373 11.26 -1.54 8.06
C GLY A 373 12.06 -2.79 7.72
N PRO A 374 13.26 -2.99 8.29
CA PRO A 374 14.16 -4.04 7.85
C PRO A 374 13.72 -5.43 8.33
N ILE A 375 13.95 -6.46 7.51
CA ILE A 375 13.81 -7.87 7.93
C ILE A 375 14.81 -8.19 9.04
N ASP A 376 16.08 -7.83 8.82
CA ASP A 376 17.14 -7.98 9.81
C ASP A 376 17.40 -6.62 10.48
N LYS A 377 17.14 -6.55 11.78
CA LYS A 377 17.23 -5.31 12.58
C LYS A 377 18.59 -4.61 12.48
N LYS A 378 19.68 -5.32 12.14
CA LYS A 378 21.01 -4.72 11.97
C LYS A 378 21.09 -3.74 10.78
N PHE A 379 20.17 -3.85 9.83
CA PHE A 379 20.09 -2.95 8.66
C PHE A 379 19.02 -1.86 8.83
N LYS A 380 18.61 -1.56 10.06
CA LYS A 380 17.72 -0.42 10.34
C LYS A 380 18.44 0.89 10.02
N LEU A 381 17.79 1.73 9.22
CA LEU A 381 18.25 3.10 9.00
C LEU A 381 18.17 3.90 10.30
N ALA A 382 19.22 4.68 10.58
CA ALA A 382 19.23 5.63 11.68
C ALA A 382 18.22 6.76 11.46
N ASP A 383 18.13 7.25 10.22
CA ASP A 383 17.15 8.23 9.76
C ASP A 383 16.49 7.71 8.47
N PRO A 384 15.16 7.45 8.46
CA PRO A 384 14.44 7.02 7.26
C PRO A 384 14.53 7.99 6.07
N TYR A 385 14.88 9.27 6.29
CA TYR A 385 15.09 10.26 5.23
C TYR A 385 16.47 10.19 4.56
N ILE A 386 17.44 9.48 5.16
CA ILE A 386 18.82 9.43 4.67
C ILE A 386 19.15 8.00 4.24
N SER A 387 19.23 7.79 2.92
CA SER A 387 19.67 6.51 2.34
C SER A 387 21.19 6.41 2.23
N HIS A 388 21.71 5.20 2.34
CA HIS A 388 23.12 4.88 2.05
C HIS A 388 23.24 3.42 1.61
N GLU A 389 24.25 3.11 0.80
CA GLU A 389 24.45 1.77 0.20
C GLU A 389 23.14 1.23 -0.42
N HIS A 390 22.89 -0.08 -0.53
CA HIS A 390 21.56 -0.51 -0.98
C HIS A 390 20.51 -0.13 0.09
N THR A 391 19.50 0.65 -0.28
CA THR A 391 18.42 1.07 0.63
C THR A 391 17.06 0.86 -0.01
N LEU A 392 16.12 0.26 0.72
CA LEU A 392 14.72 0.13 0.33
C LEU A 392 13.82 0.79 1.38
N ILE A 393 13.03 1.76 0.98
CA ILE A 393 12.13 2.52 1.85
C ILE A 393 10.69 2.11 1.60
N ASP A 394 10.00 1.68 2.65
CA ASP A 394 8.55 1.60 2.69
C ASP A 394 8.00 2.99 3.01
N MET A 395 7.55 3.73 2.00
CA MET A 395 6.95 5.05 2.18
C MET A 395 5.49 4.99 2.65
N GLY A 396 4.88 3.80 2.65
CA GLY A 396 3.56 3.56 3.23
C GLY A 396 3.58 3.43 4.76
N ASP A 397 4.78 3.25 5.34
CA ASP A 397 4.99 3.18 6.79
C ASP A 397 4.44 4.42 7.51
N GLU A 398 3.98 4.23 8.75
CA GLU A 398 3.37 5.28 9.58
C GLU A 398 4.27 6.52 9.69
N PHE A 399 5.59 6.31 9.73
CA PHE A 399 6.57 7.41 9.78
C PHE A 399 6.37 8.44 8.66
N PHE A 400 6.00 8.00 7.46
CA PHE A 400 5.79 8.87 6.30
C PHE A 400 4.34 9.31 6.12
N THR A 401 3.39 8.59 6.70
CA THR A 401 1.95 8.79 6.49
C THR A 401 1.25 9.49 7.66
N LEU A 402 1.93 9.75 8.77
CA LEU A 402 1.36 10.51 9.88
C LEU A 402 0.99 11.93 9.44
N GLY A 403 -0.33 12.21 9.41
CA GLY A 403 -0.87 13.49 8.96
C GLY A 403 -0.78 13.73 7.44
N LYS A 404 -0.43 12.70 6.66
CA LYS A 404 -0.29 12.74 5.20
C LYS A 404 -1.09 11.59 4.55
N PRO A 405 -1.42 11.62 3.24
CA PRO A 405 -2.08 10.50 2.61
C PRO A 405 -1.08 9.37 2.45
N HIS A 406 -1.60 8.14 2.35
CA HIS A 406 -0.78 7.02 1.93
C HIS A 406 -0.23 7.26 0.49
N PRO A 407 1.00 6.84 0.15
CA PRO A 407 1.61 7.07 -1.16
C PRO A 407 0.82 6.51 -2.35
N MET A 408 -0.03 5.50 -2.11
CA MET A 408 -0.94 4.96 -3.12
C MET A 408 -2.04 5.94 -3.52
N ILE A 409 -2.39 6.90 -2.66
CA ILE A 409 -3.40 7.94 -2.92
C ILE A 409 -2.73 9.20 -3.46
N ASP A 410 -1.58 9.57 -2.89
CA ASP A 410 -0.86 10.80 -3.23
C ASP A 410 0.65 10.56 -3.23
N SER A 411 1.29 10.84 -4.37
CA SER A 411 2.72 10.56 -4.55
C SER A 411 3.64 11.75 -4.28
N THR A 412 3.16 12.84 -3.65
CA THR A 412 3.94 14.08 -3.48
C THR A 412 5.28 13.86 -2.77
N GLU A 413 5.27 13.16 -1.63
CA GLU A 413 6.50 12.90 -0.86
C GLU A 413 7.42 11.93 -1.59
N ARG A 414 6.84 11.00 -2.34
CA ARG A 414 7.58 10.04 -3.16
C ARG A 414 8.26 10.74 -4.34
N ALA A 415 7.60 11.68 -4.99
CA ALA A 415 8.18 12.52 -6.04
C ALA A 415 9.39 13.31 -5.52
N LYS A 416 9.29 13.94 -4.34
CA LYS A 416 10.42 14.62 -3.70
C LYS A 416 11.57 13.66 -3.42
N ARG A 417 11.27 12.48 -2.88
CA ARG A 417 12.30 11.48 -2.54
C ARG A 417 13.02 10.93 -3.77
N ILE A 418 12.33 10.76 -4.90
CA ILE A 418 12.95 10.39 -6.18
C ILE A 418 14.06 11.37 -6.57
N LEU A 419 13.84 12.68 -6.42
CA LEU A 419 14.84 13.69 -6.78
C LEU A 419 16.05 13.67 -5.84
N VAL A 420 15.83 13.41 -4.55
CA VAL A 420 16.91 13.25 -3.57
C VAL A 420 17.81 12.08 -3.94
N GLU A 421 17.24 10.90 -4.21
CA GLU A 421 18.03 9.72 -4.60
C GLU A 421 18.72 9.90 -5.97
N ALA A 422 18.08 10.60 -6.90
CA ALA A 422 18.67 10.89 -8.20
C ALA A 422 19.88 11.83 -8.13
N ALA A 423 19.96 12.69 -7.11
CA ALA A 423 21.06 13.62 -6.90
C ALA A 423 22.32 12.96 -6.30
N ASP A 424 22.18 11.82 -5.61
CA ASP A 424 23.31 11.05 -5.05
C ASP A 424 24.02 10.28 -6.17
N PRO A 425 25.27 10.62 -6.55
CA PRO A 425 25.96 9.98 -7.68
C PRO A 425 26.18 8.47 -7.49
N SER A 426 26.18 7.98 -6.24
CA SER A 426 26.41 6.57 -5.92
C SER A 426 25.24 5.64 -6.29
N VAL A 427 24.06 6.20 -6.58
CA VAL A 427 22.89 5.41 -6.97
C VAL A 427 23.01 4.98 -8.44
N ALA A 428 22.85 3.71 -8.72
CA ALA A 428 22.84 3.17 -10.07
C ALA A 428 21.43 2.77 -10.52
N ILE A 429 20.63 2.27 -9.57
CA ILE A 429 19.27 1.79 -9.81
C ILE A 429 18.29 2.51 -8.89
N LEU A 430 17.22 3.06 -9.45
CA LEU A 430 16.03 3.49 -8.74
C LEU A 430 14.89 2.48 -9.01
N LEU A 431 14.43 1.80 -7.97
CA LEU A 431 13.35 0.80 -8.03
C LEU A 431 12.05 1.37 -7.46
N LEU A 432 10.97 1.25 -8.21
CA LEU A 432 9.65 1.79 -7.89
C LEU A 432 8.56 0.71 -8.06
N ASP A 433 7.44 0.93 -7.41
CA ASP A 433 6.18 0.20 -7.57
C ASP A 433 5.01 1.14 -7.89
N PHE A 434 4.11 0.70 -8.77
CA PHE A 434 2.88 1.39 -9.10
C PHE A 434 1.72 0.43 -8.85
N ILE A 435 0.79 0.83 -7.99
CA ILE A 435 -0.29 -0.02 -7.51
C ILE A 435 -1.62 0.60 -7.96
N PHE A 436 -2.42 -0.17 -8.69
CA PHE A 436 -3.69 0.26 -9.26
C PHE A 436 -4.87 -0.28 -8.45
N GLY A 437 -6.08 -0.02 -8.94
CA GLY A 437 -7.32 -0.47 -8.34
C GLY A 437 -8.09 0.65 -7.64
N TYR A 438 -9.17 0.26 -6.96
CA TYR A 438 -10.03 1.18 -6.22
C TYR A 438 -9.26 1.91 -5.12
N ASN A 439 -9.64 3.17 -4.90
CA ASN A 439 -9.09 4.08 -3.90
C ASN A 439 -7.61 4.47 -4.05
N ALA A 440 -6.84 3.84 -4.94
CA ALA A 440 -5.54 4.35 -5.36
C ALA A 440 -5.69 5.63 -6.20
N SER A 441 -4.58 6.32 -6.47
CA SER A 441 -4.55 7.46 -7.39
C SER A 441 -5.17 7.08 -8.75
N LYS A 442 -5.84 8.05 -9.37
CA LYS A 442 -6.44 7.90 -10.69
C LYS A 442 -5.39 7.85 -11.80
N ASP A 443 -4.22 8.42 -11.56
CA ASP A 443 -3.10 8.45 -12.51
C ASP A 443 -1.76 8.29 -11.77
N PRO A 444 -1.46 7.09 -11.23
CA PRO A 444 -0.29 6.88 -10.38
C PRO A 444 1.05 7.14 -11.10
N VAL A 445 1.15 6.84 -12.40
CA VAL A 445 2.34 7.15 -13.19
C VAL A 445 2.42 8.65 -13.48
N GLY A 446 1.31 9.28 -13.88
CA GLY A 446 1.28 10.72 -14.12
C GLY A 446 1.68 11.54 -12.90
N ASP A 447 1.26 11.14 -11.70
CA ASP A 447 1.65 11.78 -10.43
C ASP A 447 3.16 11.78 -10.17
N LEU A 448 3.92 10.86 -10.77
CA LEU A 448 5.38 10.75 -10.61
C LEU A 448 6.17 11.12 -11.86
N LEU A 449 5.51 11.30 -13.01
CA LEU A 449 6.16 11.41 -14.32
C LEU A 449 7.17 12.56 -14.38
N ASP A 450 6.80 13.73 -13.85
CA ASP A 450 7.66 14.91 -13.85
C ASP A 450 8.92 14.68 -13.00
N ALA A 451 8.78 14.04 -11.84
CA ALA A 451 9.91 13.68 -10.99
C ALA A 451 10.85 12.66 -11.64
N LEU A 452 10.30 11.69 -12.41
CA LEU A 452 11.11 10.72 -13.17
C LEU A 452 11.93 11.40 -14.27
N GLN A 453 11.31 12.31 -15.03
CA GLN A 453 11.99 13.08 -16.08
C GLN A 453 13.09 13.97 -15.50
N GLN A 454 12.82 14.64 -14.38
CA GLN A 454 13.79 15.46 -13.67
C GLN A 454 14.94 14.60 -13.10
N ALA A 455 14.67 13.46 -12.49
CA ALA A 455 15.69 12.51 -12.00
C ALA A 455 16.66 12.08 -13.11
N GLN A 456 16.13 11.73 -14.28
CA GLN A 456 16.96 11.40 -15.44
C GLN A 456 17.76 12.60 -15.96
N ALA A 457 17.18 13.81 -15.92
CA ALA A 457 17.86 15.03 -16.36
C ALA A 457 19.01 15.41 -15.42
N ILE A 458 18.83 15.28 -14.10
CA ILE A 458 19.89 15.46 -13.09
C ILE A 458 21.08 14.59 -13.44
N ARG A 459 20.82 13.31 -13.75
CA ARG A 459 21.84 12.32 -14.04
C ARG A 459 22.56 12.54 -15.35
N ARG A 460 21.79 12.83 -16.41
CA ARG A 460 22.34 13.23 -17.72
C ARG A 460 23.27 14.44 -17.61
N ARG A 461 22.89 15.46 -16.82
CA ARG A 461 23.74 16.64 -16.58
C ARG A 461 25.02 16.33 -15.81
N ALA A 462 24.96 15.36 -14.90
CA ALA A 462 26.13 14.85 -14.18
C ALA A 462 27.00 13.87 -15.01
N GLY A 463 26.67 13.62 -16.28
CA GLY A 463 27.41 12.68 -17.13
C GLY A 463 27.23 11.20 -16.77
N SER A 464 26.23 10.86 -15.97
CA SER A 464 25.91 9.48 -15.56
C SER A 464 24.50 9.08 -16.01
N LYS A 465 24.20 7.78 -15.99
CA LYS A 465 22.86 7.25 -16.23
C LYS A 465 22.27 6.75 -14.91
N LEU A 466 20.98 6.95 -14.71
CA LEU A 466 20.21 6.30 -13.65
C LEU A 466 19.26 5.29 -14.30
N THR A 467 19.42 4.03 -13.94
CA THR A 467 18.50 2.98 -14.39
C THR A 467 17.27 3.01 -13.50
N ILE A 468 16.10 3.26 -14.09
CA ILE A 468 14.83 3.26 -13.37
C ILE A 468 14.10 1.97 -13.71
N VAL A 469 13.75 1.20 -12.67
CA VAL A 469 13.00 -0.05 -12.76
C VAL A 469 11.68 0.14 -12.02
N ALA A 470 10.58 -0.31 -12.62
CA ALA A 470 9.26 -0.23 -12.03
C ALA A 470 8.56 -1.58 -12.04
N SER A 471 7.86 -1.90 -10.96
CA SER A 471 6.85 -2.96 -10.92
C SER A 471 5.45 -2.35 -11.00
N VAL A 472 4.53 -2.99 -11.72
CA VAL A 472 3.12 -2.56 -11.83
C VAL A 472 2.22 -3.67 -11.32
N CYS A 473 1.43 -3.36 -10.28
CA CYS A 473 0.43 -4.23 -9.67
C CYS A 473 -0.96 -3.76 -10.07
N GLY A 474 -1.60 -4.47 -11.01
CA GLY A 474 -2.91 -4.12 -11.53
C GLY A 474 -3.43 -5.07 -12.60
N THR A 475 -4.69 -4.88 -13.01
CA THR A 475 -5.33 -5.58 -14.12
C THR A 475 -5.74 -4.60 -15.22
N LYS A 476 -6.08 -5.11 -16.41
CA LYS A 476 -6.64 -4.29 -17.51
C LYS A 476 -8.04 -3.74 -17.19
N ASP A 477 -8.70 -4.32 -16.20
CA ASP A 477 -10.04 -3.92 -15.78
C ASP A 477 -10.00 -2.85 -14.67
N ASP A 478 -8.82 -2.50 -14.17
CA ASP A 478 -8.64 -1.43 -13.17
C ASP A 478 -8.93 -0.04 -13.77
N PRO A 479 -9.41 0.93 -12.96
CA PRO A 479 -9.77 2.27 -13.43
C PRO A 479 -8.64 3.08 -14.09
N GLN A 480 -7.38 2.74 -13.84
CA GLN A 480 -6.19 3.51 -14.22
C GLN A 480 -5.72 3.29 -15.66
N ASP A 481 -6.31 2.34 -16.40
CA ASP A 481 -5.83 1.88 -17.72
C ASP A 481 -4.37 1.36 -17.68
N LEU A 482 -4.24 0.06 -17.43
CA LEU A 482 -2.94 -0.61 -17.30
C LEU A 482 -2.02 -0.38 -18.51
N ASP A 483 -2.56 -0.51 -19.72
CA ASP A 483 -1.76 -0.44 -20.95
C ASP A 483 -1.25 0.99 -21.17
N LEU A 484 -2.07 2.01 -20.89
CA LEU A 484 -1.65 3.42 -20.95
C LEU A 484 -0.55 3.75 -19.94
N GLN A 485 -0.73 3.37 -18.67
CA GLN A 485 0.23 3.65 -17.61
C GLN A 485 1.59 2.98 -17.86
N VAL A 486 1.58 1.72 -18.33
CA VAL A 486 2.80 1.00 -18.71
C VAL A 486 3.50 1.70 -19.88
N LYS A 487 2.74 2.10 -20.90
CA LYS A 487 3.28 2.83 -22.05
C LYS A 487 3.93 4.16 -21.63
N MET A 488 3.31 4.92 -20.72
CA MET A 488 3.88 6.17 -20.20
C MET A 488 5.24 5.93 -19.53
N LEU A 489 5.40 4.85 -18.75
CA LEU A 489 6.67 4.48 -18.14
C LEU A 489 7.72 4.10 -19.19
N GLU A 490 7.36 3.23 -20.14
CA GLU A 490 8.28 2.76 -21.20
C GLU A 490 8.76 3.91 -22.10
N GLU A 491 7.86 4.81 -22.52
CA GLU A 491 8.20 6.00 -23.32
C GLU A 491 9.13 6.97 -22.58
N ASN A 492 9.15 6.91 -21.25
CA ASN A 492 10.07 7.69 -20.40
C ASN A 492 11.29 6.87 -19.96
N GLY A 493 11.60 5.76 -20.64
CA GLY A 493 12.83 5.00 -20.44
C GLY A 493 12.89 4.23 -19.12
N VAL A 494 11.73 3.95 -18.51
CA VAL A 494 11.63 3.09 -17.33
C VAL A 494 11.51 1.63 -17.77
N LEU A 495 12.23 0.72 -17.09
CA LEU A 495 12.12 -0.71 -17.29
C LEU A 495 10.96 -1.26 -16.47
N VAL A 496 9.87 -1.67 -17.14
CA VAL A 496 8.62 -2.05 -16.49
C VAL A 496 8.49 -3.57 -16.37
N PHE A 497 8.07 -4.02 -15.19
CA PHE A 497 7.78 -5.42 -14.89
C PHE A 497 6.37 -5.54 -14.31
N HIS A 498 5.69 -6.66 -14.59
CA HIS A 498 4.32 -6.92 -14.12
C HIS A 498 4.24 -7.66 -12.78
N SER A 499 5.37 -7.75 -12.06
CA SER A 499 5.37 -8.13 -10.65
C SER A 499 6.55 -7.54 -9.90
N ASN A 500 6.37 -7.36 -8.59
CA ASN A 500 7.45 -6.89 -7.72
C ASN A 500 8.63 -7.88 -7.71
N ALA A 501 8.35 -9.18 -7.63
CA ALA A 501 9.41 -10.19 -7.58
C ALA A 501 10.32 -10.13 -8.81
N ARG A 502 9.73 -10.01 -10.00
CA ARG A 502 10.48 -9.94 -11.27
C ARG A 502 11.32 -8.67 -11.38
N ALA A 503 10.76 -7.51 -11.00
CA ALA A 503 11.52 -6.26 -10.97
C ALA A 503 12.76 -6.37 -10.07
N VAL A 504 12.62 -6.98 -8.89
CA VAL A 504 13.74 -7.14 -7.95
C VAL A 504 14.74 -8.16 -8.44
N LEU A 505 14.29 -9.29 -9.03
CA LEU A 505 15.19 -10.28 -9.61
C LEU A 505 16.05 -9.69 -10.74
N TYR A 506 15.48 -8.80 -11.54
CA TYR A 506 16.22 -8.04 -12.54
C TYR A 506 17.25 -7.09 -11.88
N CYS A 507 16.84 -6.29 -10.90
CA CYS A 507 17.77 -5.43 -10.16
C CYS A 507 18.91 -6.22 -9.50
N LYS A 508 18.59 -7.37 -8.91
CA LYS A 508 19.57 -8.30 -8.34
C LYS A 508 20.58 -8.72 -9.40
N LYS A 509 20.12 -9.14 -10.58
CA LYS A 509 20.99 -9.56 -11.68
C LYS A 509 21.94 -8.45 -12.10
N LEU A 510 21.46 -7.21 -12.22
CA LEU A 510 22.30 -6.05 -12.53
C LEU A 510 23.41 -5.83 -11.48
N ILE A 511 23.07 -5.96 -10.19
CA ILE A 511 24.02 -5.81 -9.08
C ILE A 511 25.07 -6.94 -9.12
N MET A 512 24.64 -8.19 -9.28
CA MET A 512 25.52 -9.37 -9.21
C MET A 512 26.45 -9.49 -10.42
N GLU A 513 25.97 -9.19 -11.62
CA GLU A 513 26.78 -9.23 -12.84
C GLU A 513 27.70 -8.00 -12.99
N GLN A 514 27.68 -7.06 -12.03
CA GLN A 514 28.43 -5.80 -12.08
C GLN A 514 28.16 -5.02 -13.38
N LEU A 515 26.89 -4.98 -13.81
CA LEU A 515 26.49 -4.25 -15.01
C LEU A 515 26.24 -2.76 -14.75
N LEU A 516 26.48 -2.31 -13.52
CA LEU A 516 26.21 -0.97 -13.01
C LEU A 516 27.41 -0.06 -13.13
#